data_AF-A0A6A7G7H3-F1
#
_entry.id   AF-A0A6A7G7H3-F1
#
_cell.length_a   1.000
_cell.length_b   1.000
_cell.length_c   1.000
_cell.angle_alpha   90.00
_cell.angle_beta   90.00
_cell.angle_gamma   90.00
#
_symmetry.space_group_name_H-M   'P 1'
#
loop_
_entity.id
_entity.type
_entity.pdbx_description
1 polymer ?
#
loop_
_entity_poly.entity_id
_entity_poly.type
_entity_poly.pdbx_seq_one_letter_code
_entity_poly.pdbx_strand_id
1 'polypeptide(L)'
;MMYSFRSNYTTVLCTMLFVQFVCIYLIGLSSASDQYDTRSVLVISLDGYGHDYLSKYPSSNILKMLHSGSHPGRLSNQYPTKTFPNHFSMATGLFVESHGVVGNKFYDIDLDETLRNSDNRFFQQNKDVEPIWIVNEKAGGVSACFMWPGCGFNYQNISESYYLPYNQQYSLRMLIDTAITLLDPNPQNTNQDHNHDDEYVPAYTSGESAVNTTNGTSNVPNAYESLIKKPGETRVPSLLMVYYGALDIVGHKFSPNSPEIEAAIHQVDAELGHLMNELERHQLMDRVDVILMSDNGMTEVVPHHVIDLSKIIDASWYSVTGSSPLLHIFPSRGKSMKVYEDLKSASLRFPFSTIIKEDLPDNLHYKANVRVAPLLLQADPGYVFADFRRMMAMRESEGINVTRPYGHHGYDLAECPEMEPIMIAVGPSFKENWRVPPASNVDLFPLLCSLLGLPEPPNNGSSQTLELMMTTPPILKKINRYLITLAAIVMAAVVVGGVATALYCWRQPSHRHSRVPTDPQDLISGYTYRAHMNNTPGLASAIMLSDDELSEEEKLLTNTEVWEV
;
A
#
# COMPACT_ATOMS: atom_id res chain seq x y z
N MET A 1 -47.19 -42.74 -33.93
CA MET A 1 -45.89 -42.01 -33.93
C MET A 1 -45.92 -40.59 -33.35
N MET A 2 -47.04 -39.87 -33.27
CA MET A 2 -47.06 -38.47 -32.76
C MET A 2 -46.62 -38.25 -31.29
N TYR A 3 -46.54 -39.30 -30.47
CA TYR A 3 -46.13 -39.18 -29.05
C TYR A 3 -44.61 -39.04 -28.84
N SER A 4 -43.77 -39.60 -29.72
CA SER A 4 -42.31 -39.59 -29.54
C SER A 4 -41.69 -38.21 -29.80
N PHE A 5 -42.18 -37.47 -30.80
CA PHE A 5 -41.64 -36.14 -31.12
C PHE A 5 -41.90 -35.09 -30.04
N ARG A 6 -43.06 -35.14 -29.35
CA ARG A 6 -43.36 -34.17 -28.28
C ARG A 6 -42.41 -34.29 -27.08
N SER A 7 -41.97 -35.51 -26.75
CA SER A 7 -41.06 -35.74 -25.62
C SER A 7 -39.76 -34.94 -25.76
N ASN A 8 -39.15 -34.94 -26.94
CA ASN A 8 -37.87 -34.27 -27.16
C ASN A 8 -37.99 -32.75 -27.08
N TYR A 9 -39.07 -32.15 -27.58
CA TYR A 9 -39.29 -30.71 -27.43
C TYR A 9 -39.47 -30.29 -25.97
N THR A 10 -40.20 -31.07 -25.16
CA THR A 10 -40.35 -30.77 -23.74
C THR A 10 -39.02 -30.88 -23.00
N THR A 11 -38.22 -31.93 -23.24
CA THR A 11 -36.91 -32.10 -22.60
C THR A 11 -35.93 -30.99 -22.99
N VAL A 12 -35.86 -30.61 -24.27
CA VAL A 12 -35.01 -29.50 -24.75
C VAL A 12 -35.47 -28.17 -24.15
N LEU A 13 -36.77 -27.89 -24.14
CA LEU A 13 -37.30 -26.66 -23.54
C LEU A 13 -37.02 -26.59 -22.03
N CYS A 14 -37.19 -27.69 -21.30
CA CYS A 14 -36.87 -27.76 -19.87
C CYS A 14 -35.38 -27.57 -19.59
N THR A 15 -34.48 -28.12 -20.41
CA THR A 15 -33.02 -27.88 -20.26
C THR A 15 -32.65 -26.44 -20.60
N MET A 16 -33.23 -25.83 -21.64
CA MET A 16 -33.00 -24.41 -21.95
C MET A 16 -33.51 -23.49 -20.83
N LEU A 17 -34.71 -23.75 -20.29
CA LEU A 17 -35.26 -23.00 -19.16
C LEU A 17 -34.46 -23.20 -17.87
N PHE A 18 -33.95 -24.42 -17.60
CA PHE A 18 -33.10 -24.68 -16.44
C PHE A 18 -31.75 -23.96 -16.54
N VAL A 19 -31.07 -24.03 -17.70
CA VAL A 19 -29.83 -23.28 -17.91
C VAL A 19 -30.10 -21.77 -17.83
N GLN A 20 -31.17 -21.27 -18.44
CA GLN A 20 -31.55 -19.86 -18.34
C GLN A 20 -31.84 -19.44 -16.88
N PHE A 21 -32.48 -20.29 -16.06
CA PHE A 21 -32.72 -20.00 -14.65
C PHE A 21 -31.44 -20.02 -13.82
N VAL A 22 -30.58 -21.04 -13.98
CA VAL A 22 -29.25 -21.10 -13.34
C VAL A 22 -28.41 -19.87 -13.71
N CYS A 23 -28.50 -19.42 -14.95
CA CYS A 23 -27.71 -18.28 -15.39
C CYS A 23 -28.32 -16.92 -15.03
N ILE A 24 -29.64 -16.79 -14.92
CA ILE A 24 -30.27 -15.62 -14.27
C ILE A 24 -29.90 -15.58 -12.78
N TYR A 25 -29.81 -16.74 -12.11
CA TYR A 25 -29.35 -16.82 -10.72
C TYR A 25 -27.87 -16.43 -10.59
N LEU A 26 -27.00 -16.88 -11.49
CA LEU A 26 -25.58 -16.47 -11.54
C LEU A 26 -25.39 -14.99 -11.93
N ILE A 27 -26.24 -14.42 -12.79
CA ILE A 27 -26.24 -12.98 -13.11
C ILE A 27 -26.85 -12.16 -11.96
N GLY A 28 -27.79 -12.72 -11.20
CA GLY A 28 -28.28 -12.12 -9.95
C GLY A 28 -27.17 -12.06 -8.89
N LEU A 29 -26.36 -13.11 -8.80
CA LEU A 29 -25.14 -13.12 -8.00
C LEU A 29 -24.07 -12.16 -8.55
N SER A 30 -23.96 -11.99 -9.87
CA SER A 30 -23.01 -11.03 -10.46
C SER A 30 -23.43 -9.57 -10.27
N SER A 31 -24.73 -9.26 -10.36
CA SER A 31 -25.25 -7.90 -10.13
C SER A 31 -25.29 -7.52 -8.64
N ALA A 32 -25.21 -8.49 -7.74
CA ALA A 32 -24.82 -8.27 -6.34
C ALA A 32 -23.31 -8.04 -6.13
N SER A 33 -22.47 -8.24 -7.16
CA SER A 33 -21.00 -8.05 -7.13
C SER A 33 -20.47 -6.96 -8.07
N ASP A 34 -21.29 -6.47 -9.01
CA ASP A 34 -20.96 -5.37 -9.95
C ASP A 34 -21.24 -3.98 -9.37
N GLN A 35 -21.77 -3.90 -8.15
CA GLN A 35 -21.51 -2.73 -7.32
C GLN A 35 -20.01 -2.77 -7.03
N TYR A 36 -19.24 -1.84 -7.63
CA TYR A 36 -17.88 -1.53 -7.18
C TYR A 36 -17.94 -1.44 -5.66
N ASP A 37 -17.33 -2.41 -5.00
CA ASP A 37 -17.34 -2.55 -3.55
C ASP A 37 -16.95 -1.19 -2.99
N THR A 38 -17.86 -0.52 -2.27
CA THR A 38 -17.77 0.91 -1.95
C THR A 38 -16.77 1.16 -0.83
N ARG A 39 -15.67 0.40 -0.85
CA ARG A 39 -14.62 0.37 0.13
C ARG A 39 -13.57 1.40 -0.20
N SER A 40 -13.14 2.10 0.84
CA SER A 40 -12.11 3.12 0.76
C SER A 40 -10.97 2.74 1.68
N VAL A 41 -9.73 2.89 1.24
CA VAL A 41 -8.56 2.70 2.09
C VAL A 41 -8.04 4.07 2.51
N LEU A 42 -8.02 4.32 3.82
CA LEU A 42 -7.48 5.53 4.43
C LEU A 42 -6.14 5.21 5.10
N VAL A 43 -5.05 5.68 4.49
CA VAL A 43 -3.70 5.56 5.05
C VAL A 43 -3.35 6.85 5.77
N ILE A 44 -2.95 6.78 7.04
CA ILE A 44 -2.49 7.91 7.85
C ILE A 44 -1.05 7.63 8.27
N SER A 45 -0.12 8.48 7.83
CA SER A 45 1.27 8.47 8.29
C SER A 45 1.49 9.53 9.37
N LEU A 46 2.01 9.10 10.52
CA LEU A 46 2.46 9.94 11.62
C LEU A 46 3.99 10.05 11.58
N ASP A 47 4.52 11.12 10.99
CA ASP A 47 5.97 11.31 10.81
C ASP A 47 6.69 11.26 12.17
N GLY A 48 7.77 10.49 12.25
CA GLY A 48 8.58 10.34 13.47
C GLY A 48 7.93 9.57 14.63
N TYR A 49 6.77 8.91 14.45
CA TYR A 49 6.21 8.01 15.47
C TYR A 49 7.04 6.71 15.55
N GLY A 50 7.97 6.63 16.49
CA GLY A 50 8.77 5.42 16.76
C GLY A 50 7.95 4.31 17.42
N HIS A 51 8.28 3.06 17.10
CA HIS A 51 7.65 1.87 17.68
C HIS A 51 7.83 1.79 19.21
N ASP A 52 8.94 2.32 19.73
CA ASP A 52 9.21 2.41 21.17
C ASP A 52 8.19 3.29 21.91
N TYR A 53 7.61 4.31 21.26
CA TYR A 53 6.57 5.16 21.86
C TYR A 53 5.33 4.38 22.29
N LEU A 54 4.98 3.26 21.62
CA LEU A 54 3.87 2.39 22.05
C LEU A 54 4.06 1.86 23.49
N SER A 55 5.31 1.73 23.92
CA SER A 55 5.67 1.27 25.27
C SER A 55 6.00 2.41 26.24
N LYS A 56 6.59 3.50 25.74
CA LYS A 56 6.94 4.69 26.55
C LYS A 56 5.71 5.52 26.93
N TYR A 57 4.76 5.67 26.00
CA TYR A 57 3.62 6.57 26.09
C TYR A 57 2.31 5.83 25.75
N PRO A 58 1.80 4.96 26.66
CA PRO A 58 0.65 4.10 26.41
C PRO A 58 -0.61 4.87 26.03
N SER A 59 -0.98 4.77 24.75
CA SER A 59 -1.99 5.59 24.11
C SER A 59 -3.30 4.81 23.89
N SER A 60 -4.40 5.31 24.44
CA SER A 60 -5.61 4.52 24.70
C SER A 60 -6.37 4.08 23.45
N ASN A 61 -6.39 4.88 22.39
CA ASN A 61 -7.08 4.59 21.14
C ASN A 61 -6.15 3.83 20.18
N ILE A 62 -4.86 4.15 20.15
CA ILE A 62 -3.84 3.36 19.44
C ILE A 62 -3.79 1.92 19.97
N LEU A 63 -3.85 1.72 21.29
CA LEU A 63 -3.94 0.39 21.90
C LEU A 63 -5.26 -0.33 21.55
N LYS A 64 -6.39 0.38 21.45
CA LYS A 64 -7.64 -0.22 20.92
C LYS A 64 -7.46 -0.66 19.47
N MET A 65 -6.86 0.17 18.60
CA MET A 65 -6.62 -0.17 17.19
C MET A 65 -5.69 -1.39 17.04
N LEU A 66 -4.66 -1.53 17.89
CA LEU A 66 -3.82 -2.74 17.95
C LEU A 66 -4.64 -3.99 18.30
N HIS A 67 -5.57 -3.89 19.25
CA HIS A 67 -6.43 -5.01 19.66
C HIS A 67 -7.56 -5.32 18.66
N SER A 68 -8.17 -4.31 18.04
CA SER A 68 -9.27 -4.47 17.07
C SER A 68 -8.77 -4.65 15.63
N GLY A 69 -7.48 -4.89 15.43
CA GLY A 69 -6.85 -4.87 14.11
C GLY A 69 -5.76 -5.90 13.93
N SER A 70 -5.05 -5.71 12.82
CA SER A 70 -3.88 -6.48 12.44
C SER A 70 -2.64 -5.61 12.39
N HIS A 71 -1.49 -6.18 12.75
CA HIS A 71 -0.21 -5.48 12.62
C HIS A 71 0.97 -6.46 12.39
N PRO A 72 2.06 -6.01 11.73
CA PRO A 72 3.29 -6.78 11.67
C PRO A 72 3.98 -6.85 13.03
N GLY A 73 4.83 -7.85 13.21
CA GLY A 73 5.54 -8.08 14.47
C GLY A 73 6.57 -6.99 14.79
N ARG A 74 7.17 -6.41 13.75
CA ARG A 74 8.00 -5.20 13.65
C ARG A 74 7.84 -4.68 12.21
N LEU A 75 8.03 -3.40 11.96
CA LEU A 75 8.11 -2.85 10.60
C LEU A 75 9.51 -2.29 10.36
N SER A 76 10.19 -2.71 9.29
CA SER A 76 11.45 -2.09 8.86
C SER A 76 11.20 -0.97 7.85
N ASN A 77 11.98 0.10 7.96
CA ASN A 77 12.05 1.17 6.97
C ASN A 77 13.33 1.05 6.11
N GLN A 78 13.40 1.87 5.07
CA GLN A 78 14.53 1.93 4.16
C GLN A 78 15.62 2.85 4.70
N TYR A 79 16.86 2.54 4.32
CA TYR A 79 18.02 3.39 4.60
C TYR A 79 18.18 4.51 3.55
N PRO A 80 18.48 5.75 3.95
CA PRO A 80 18.46 6.26 5.32
C PRO A 80 17.02 6.45 5.82
N THR A 81 16.83 6.37 7.14
CA THR A 81 15.53 6.45 7.82
C THR A 81 14.97 7.89 7.86
N LYS A 82 14.72 8.44 6.67
CA LYS A 82 14.31 9.82 6.39
C LYS A 82 12.93 9.91 5.75
N THR A 83 12.26 11.04 5.98
CA THR A 83 10.90 11.38 5.55
C THR A 83 10.60 11.10 4.09
N PHE A 84 11.24 11.81 3.16
CA PHE A 84 10.87 11.73 1.75
C PHE A 84 11.27 10.42 1.08
N PRO A 85 12.45 9.82 1.36
CA PRO A 85 12.74 8.46 0.90
C PRO A 85 11.66 7.48 1.37
N ASN A 86 11.39 7.39 2.67
CA ASN A 86 10.49 6.35 3.20
C ASN A 86 9.03 6.54 2.83
N HIS A 87 8.50 7.78 2.85
CA HIS A 87 7.15 8.05 2.35
C HIS A 87 6.98 7.73 0.87
N PHE A 88 8.04 7.87 0.06
CA PHE A 88 8.00 7.49 -1.35
C PHE A 88 8.18 5.98 -1.55
N SER A 89 9.00 5.30 -0.73
CA SER A 89 9.10 3.84 -0.70
C SER A 89 7.74 3.21 -0.34
N MET A 90 7.06 3.71 0.69
CA MET A 90 5.71 3.29 1.06
C MET A 90 4.69 3.49 -0.08
N ALA A 91 4.79 4.62 -0.79
CA ALA A 91 3.88 4.96 -1.88
C ALA A 91 4.14 4.20 -3.20
N THR A 92 5.29 3.53 -3.36
CA THR A 92 5.72 2.94 -4.64
C THR A 92 6.13 1.46 -4.53
N GLY A 93 6.31 0.96 -3.31
CA GLY A 93 6.86 -0.37 -3.03
C GLY A 93 8.33 -0.52 -3.43
N LEU A 94 9.02 0.56 -3.78
CA LEU A 94 10.38 0.53 -4.28
C LEU A 94 11.39 0.91 -3.20
N PHE A 95 12.55 0.26 -3.24
CA PHE A 95 13.71 0.66 -2.45
C PHE A 95 14.23 2.05 -2.86
N VAL A 96 15.01 2.64 -1.97
CA VAL A 96 15.48 4.02 -2.11
C VAL A 96 16.40 4.19 -3.33
N GLU A 97 17.24 3.20 -3.62
CA GLU A 97 18.06 3.18 -4.83
C GLU A 97 17.24 3.06 -6.13
N SER A 98 16.10 2.36 -6.09
CA SER A 98 15.22 2.13 -7.25
C SER A 98 14.40 3.38 -7.61
N HIS A 99 13.82 4.06 -6.62
CA HIS A 99 12.96 5.22 -6.85
C HIS A 99 13.72 6.56 -6.95
N GLY A 100 14.98 6.60 -6.50
CA GLY A 100 15.89 7.73 -6.72
C GLY A 100 15.78 8.93 -5.78
N VAL A 101 14.75 8.99 -4.92
CA VAL A 101 14.66 9.95 -3.80
C VAL A 101 15.60 9.51 -2.67
N VAL A 102 16.91 9.76 -2.80
CA VAL A 102 17.94 9.21 -1.88
C VAL A 102 18.10 9.95 -0.54
N GLY A 103 17.33 11.02 -0.31
CA GLY A 103 17.32 11.77 0.96
C GLY A 103 16.35 12.96 0.89
N ASN A 104 16.15 13.68 2.00
CA ASN A 104 15.28 14.88 2.02
C ASN A 104 15.85 16.06 1.19
N LYS A 105 17.14 15.99 0.81
CA LYS A 105 17.85 16.87 -0.13
C LYS A 105 19.09 16.10 -0.62
N PHE A 106 19.30 16.03 -1.93
CA PHE A 106 20.44 15.32 -2.53
C PHE A 106 21.00 16.08 -3.74
N TYR A 107 22.23 15.76 -4.11
CA TYR A 107 22.85 16.24 -5.36
C TYR A 107 22.60 15.22 -6.45
N ASP A 108 22.20 15.70 -7.62
CA ASP A 108 22.08 14.90 -8.83
C ASP A 108 23.29 15.20 -9.74
N ILE A 109 24.07 14.17 -10.03
CA ILE A 109 25.33 14.27 -10.77
C ILE A 109 25.13 14.47 -12.28
N ASP A 110 23.98 14.05 -12.81
CA ASP A 110 23.65 14.23 -14.23
C ASP A 110 23.09 15.63 -14.50
N LEU A 111 22.52 16.27 -13.46
CA LEU A 111 22.02 17.65 -13.51
C LEU A 111 23.02 18.71 -13.03
N ASP A 112 24.08 18.33 -12.29
CA ASP A 112 25.01 19.24 -11.57
C ASP A 112 24.27 20.17 -10.58
N GLU A 113 23.20 19.66 -9.94
CA GLU A 113 22.28 20.45 -9.12
C GLU A 113 21.91 19.75 -7.80
N THR A 114 21.67 20.54 -6.75
CA THR A 114 21.11 20.02 -5.48
C THR A 114 19.59 20.15 -5.47
N LEU A 115 18.90 19.02 -5.56
CA LEU A 115 17.45 18.96 -5.57
C LEU A 115 16.86 19.00 -4.16
N ARG A 116 15.66 19.60 -4.07
CA ARG A 116 14.82 19.77 -2.87
C ARG A 116 13.37 19.53 -3.26
N ASN A 117 12.49 19.26 -2.29
CA ASN A 117 11.06 19.05 -2.53
C ASN A 117 10.32 20.20 -3.23
N SER A 118 10.88 21.41 -3.26
CA SER A 118 10.36 22.52 -4.06
C SER A 118 10.61 22.39 -5.57
N ASP A 119 11.39 21.40 -6.00
CA ASP A 119 11.72 21.14 -7.39
C ASP A 119 10.80 20.06 -7.97
N ASN A 120 10.11 20.37 -9.08
CA ASN A 120 9.19 19.43 -9.76
C ASN A 120 9.86 18.11 -10.18
N ARG A 121 11.20 18.08 -10.33
CA ARG A 121 11.94 16.86 -10.64
C ARG A 121 12.10 15.94 -9.43
N PHE A 122 12.00 16.45 -8.20
CA PHE A 122 12.48 15.77 -6.97
C PHE A 122 11.95 14.35 -6.77
N PHE A 123 10.65 14.10 -7.01
CA PHE A 123 10.05 12.75 -6.93
C PHE A 123 10.00 12.02 -8.29
N GLN A 124 10.55 12.60 -9.35
CA GLN A 124 10.52 12.11 -10.74
C GLN A 124 11.89 11.62 -11.22
N GLN A 125 12.76 11.22 -10.29
CA GLN A 125 14.15 10.79 -10.54
C GLN A 125 14.25 9.50 -11.35
N ASN A 126 13.23 8.66 -11.26
CA ASN A 126 12.98 7.53 -12.13
C ASN A 126 11.57 7.71 -12.73
N LYS A 127 11.47 7.74 -14.06
CA LYS A 127 10.24 8.11 -14.79
C LYS A 127 9.24 6.95 -14.92
N ASP A 128 9.70 5.73 -14.68
CA ASP A 128 8.91 4.51 -14.74
C ASP A 128 8.23 4.23 -13.38
N VAL A 129 8.48 5.06 -12.36
CA VAL A 129 7.88 4.96 -11.03
C VAL A 129 6.46 5.51 -11.04
N GLU A 130 5.54 4.71 -10.51
CA GLU A 130 4.13 5.04 -10.40
C GLU A 130 3.68 4.88 -8.94
N PRO A 131 3.53 5.99 -8.20
CA PRO A 131 2.95 5.94 -6.86
C PRO A 131 1.53 5.36 -6.88
N ILE A 132 1.12 4.75 -5.77
CA ILE A 132 -0.13 4.01 -5.64
C ILE A 132 -1.38 4.80 -6.05
N TRP A 133 -1.38 6.13 -5.82
CA TRP A 133 -2.46 7.00 -6.28
C TRP A 133 -2.55 7.08 -7.81
N ILE A 134 -1.41 7.09 -8.52
CA ILE A 134 -1.37 7.06 -9.99
C ILE A 134 -1.84 5.72 -10.53
N VAL A 135 -1.47 4.60 -9.87
CA VAL A 135 -1.93 3.25 -10.21
C VAL A 135 -3.45 3.14 -10.06
N ASN A 136 -4.00 3.68 -8.96
CA ASN A 136 -5.44 3.73 -8.70
C ASN A 136 -6.20 4.58 -9.73
N GLU A 137 -5.71 5.78 -10.04
CA GLU A 137 -6.28 6.67 -11.07
C GLU A 137 -6.26 6.03 -12.47
N LYS A 138 -5.16 5.34 -12.85
CA LYS A 138 -5.07 4.57 -14.10
C LYS A 138 -6.07 3.42 -14.19
N ALA A 139 -6.44 2.82 -13.06
CA ALA A 139 -7.48 1.79 -12.98
C ALA A 139 -8.91 2.35 -12.98
N GLY A 140 -9.08 3.69 -13.05
CA GLY A 140 -10.38 4.37 -13.00
C GLY A 140 -10.88 4.68 -11.58
N GLY A 141 -10.10 4.32 -10.55
CA GLY A 141 -10.32 4.69 -9.17
C GLY A 141 -10.13 6.20 -8.93
N VAL A 142 -10.32 6.60 -7.68
CA VAL A 142 -10.27 8.01 -7.26
C VAL A 142 -9.33 8.11 -6.08
N SER A 143 -8.29 8.92 -6.20
CA SER A 143 -7.32 9.15 -5.13
C SER A 143 -7.43 10.56 -4.54
N ALA A 144 -7.50 10.61 -3.21
CA ALA A 144 -7.21 11.79 -2.44
C ALA A 144 -5.82 11.68 -1.80
N CYS A 145 -5.06 12.77 -1.85
CA CYS A 145 -3.76 12.82 -1.20
C CYS A 145 -3.59 14.13 -0.43
N PHE A 146 -3.43 14.02 0.89
CA PHE A 146 -3.25 15.15 1.78
C PHE A 146 -1.81 15.18 2.27
N MET A 147 -1.06 16.19 1.81
CA MET A 147 0.28 16.53 2.29
C MET A 147 1.38 15.46 2.09
N TRP A 148 1.06 14.27 1.55
CA TRP A 148 2.00 13.15 1.44
C TRP A 148 3.19 13.46 0.51
N PRO A 149 4.43 13.13 0.89
CA PRO A 149 5.61 13.31 0.05
C PRO A 149 5.48 12.65 -1.34
N GLY A 150 5.51 13.47 -2.38
CA GLY A 150 5.37 13.05 -3.78
C GLY A 150 4.01 13.37 -4.41
N CYS A 151 3.00 13.76 -3.62
CA CYS A 151 1.71 14.19 -4.16
C CYS A 151 1.71 15.63 -4.70
N GLY A 152 0.81 15.91 -5.65
CA GLY A 152 0.78 17.18 -6.39
C GLY A 152 1.81 17.25 -7.51
N PHE A 153 2.57 16.17 -7.73
CA PHE A 153 3.48 16.00 -8.86
C PHE A 153 2.76 15.23 -9.97
N ASN A 154 3.10 15.52 -11.22
CA ASN A 154 2.48 14.88 -12.36
C ASN A 154 3.31 13.70 -12.87
N TYR A 155 2.81 12.48 -12.71
CA TYR A 155 3.48 11.25 -13.16
C TYR A 155 2.84 10.81 -14.48
N GLN A 156 3.61 10.80 -15.56
CA GLN A 156 3.17 10.35 -16.89
C GLN A 156 1.90 11.07 -17.41
N ASN A 157 1.76 12.37 -17.15
CA ASN A 157 0.57 13.20 -17.44
C ASN A 157 -0.65 12.96 -16.53
N ILE A 158 -0.50 12.18 -15.45
CA ILE A 158 -1.56 11.88 -14.47
C ILE A 158 -1.22 12.52 -13.11
N SER A 159 -2.26 12.95 -12.39
CA SER A 159 -2.22 13.41 -11.00
C SER A 159 -3.40 12.83 -10.22
N GLU A 160 -3.45 13.10 -8.92
CA GLU A 160 -4.53 12.76 -7.99
C GLU A 160 -5.84 13.47 -8.36
N SER A 161 -6.98 12.87 -8.01
CA SER A 161 -8.30 13.50 -8.13
C SER A 161 -8.54 14.60 -7.11
N TYR A 162 -8.05 14.41 -5.89
CA TYR A 162 -8.07 15.37 -4.80
C TYR A 162 -6.66 15.53 -4.22
N TYR A 163 -6.18 16.76 -4.10
CA TYR A 163 -4.85 17.08 -3.56
C TYR A 163 -4.93 18.24 -2.57
N LEU A 164 -4.46 18.02 -1.34
CA LEU A 164 -4.29 19.08 -0.34
C LEU A 164 -2.78 19.38 -0.20
N PRO A 165 -2.31 20.57 -0.61
CA PRO A 165 -0.93 20.98 -0.45
C PRO A 165 -0.46 20.96 1.00
N TYR A 166 0.85 20.75 1.21
CA TYR A 166 1.47 20.80 2.54
C TYR A 166 1.24 22.14 3.22
N ASN A 167 0.60 22.13 4.40
CA ASN A 167 0.56 23.25 5.33
C ASN A 167 0.72 22.73 6.76
N GLN A 168 1.80 23.15 7.42
CA GLN A 168 2.15 22.75 8.79
C GLN A 168 1.14 23.26 9.86
N GLN A 169 0.24 24.18 9.50
CA GLN A 169 -0.78 24.72 10.40
C GLN A 169 -2.05 23.83 10.48
N TYR A 170 -2.22 22.83 9.61
CA TYR A 170 -3.37 21.92 9.72
C TYR A 170 -3.18 20.96 10.90
N SER A 171 -4.17 20.91 11.79
CA SER A 171 -4.26 19.88 12.84
C SER A 171 -4.65 18.53 12.23
N LEU A 172 -4.34 17.43 12.93
CA LEU A 172 -4.79 16.10 12.52
C LEU A 172 -6.33 16.04 12.46
N ARG A 173 -7.02 16.73 13.37
CA ARG A 173 -8.47 16.96 13.36
C ARG A 173 -8.98 17.47 12.01
N MET A 174 -8.42 18.58 11.51
CA MET A 174 -8.81 19.16 10.21
C MET A 174 -8.61 18.19 9.04
N LEU A 175 -7.53 17.39 9.07
CA LEU A 175 -7.26 16.39 8.03
C LEU A 175 -8.24 15.21 8.11
N ILE A 176 -8.59 14.75 9.31
CA ILE A 176 -9.60 13.72 9.55
C ILE A 176 -10.97 14.20 9.07
N ASP A 177 -11.44 15.36 9.51
CA ASP A 177 -12.76 15.88 9.14
C ASP A 177 -12.88 16.13 7.63
N THR A 178 -11.77 16.54 6.98
CA THR A 178 -11.66 16.64 5.52
C THR A 178 -11.75 15.27 4.84
N ALA A 179 -11.13 14.23 5.40
CA ALA A 179 -11.21 12.85 4.88
C ALA A 179 -12.63 12.29 5.03
N ILE A 180 -13.26 12.45 6.20
CA ILE A 180 -14.64 12.04 6.48
C ILE A 180 -15.61 12.72 5.50
N THR A 181 -15.44 14.01 5.22
CA THR A 181 -16.26 14.76 4.25
C THR A 181 -16.12 14.24 2.81
N LEU A 182 -14.96 13.67 2.42
CA LEU A 182 -14.81 13.00 1.13
C LEU A 182 -15.37 11.57 1.12
N LEU A 183 -15.35 10.88 2.26
CA LEU A 183 -15.87 9.51 2.43
C LEU A 183 -17.40 9.46 2.50
N ASP A 184 -18.03 10.47 3.12
CA ASP A 184 -19.47 10.68 3.13
C ASP A 184 -19.82 12.13 2.75
N PRO A 185 -19.92 12.45 1.44
CA PRO A 185 -20.22 13.79 0.95
C PRO A 185 -21.70 14.20 1.14
N ASN A 186 -22.48 13.49 1.96
CA ASN A 186 -23.88 13.81 2.22
C ASN A 186 -24.03 15.07 3.10
N PRO A 187 -24.61 16.18 2.59
CA PRO A 187 -24.72 17.43 3.34
C PRO A 187 -25.54 17.34 4.63
N GLN A 188 -26.36 16.31 4.84
CA GLN A 188 -27.06 16.17 6.12
C GLN A 188 -26.19 15.60 7.25
N ASN A 189 -25.08 14.94 6.91
CA ASN A 189 -24.18 14.31 7.89
C ASN A 189 -22.95 15.20 8.21
N THR A 190 -22.54 16.08 7.27
CA THR A 190 -21.37 16.96 7.39
C THR A 190 -21.66 18.33 8.02
N ASN A 191 -22.93 18.76 8.08
CA ASN A 191 -23.31 20.13 8.47
C ASN A 191 -23.32 20.44 9.98
N GLN A 192 -22.74 19.60 10.86
CA GLN A 192 -22.76 19.85 12.30
C GLN A 192 -21.47 20.48 12.89
N ASP A 193 -20.27 20.08 12.45
CA ASP A 193 -19.03 20.40 13.18
C ASP A 193 -18.01 21.30 12.44
N HIS A 194 -18.23 21.68 11.17
CA HIS A 194 -17.29 22.55 10.43
C HIS A 194 -17.17 24.00 10.96
N ASN A 195 -17.96 24.36 11.98
CA ASN A 195 -17.94 25.64 12.69
C ASN A 195 -17.38 25.52 14.12
N HIS A 196 -16.51 24.54 14.38
CA HIS A 196 -15.64 24.67 15.54
C HIS A 196 -14.66 25.82 15.31
N ASP A 197 -14.86 26.90 16.08
CA ASP A 197 -13.78 27.80 16.50
C ASP A 197 -12.81 26.97 17.38
N ASP A 198 -12.14 25.99 16.77
CA ASP A 198 -11.05 25.28 17.42
C ASP A 198 -10.01 26.33 17.77
N GLU A 199 -9.77 26.50 19.07
CA GLU A 199 -8.63 27.25 19.55
C GLU A 199 -7.41 26.63 18.88
N TYR A 200 -6.81 27.35 17.93
CA TYR A 200 -5.62 26.90 17.23
C TYR A 200 -4.51 26.76 18.27
N VAL A 201 -4.40 25.56 18.84
CA VAL A 201 -3.26 25.14 19.63
C VAL A 201 -2.17 24.87 18.60
N PRO A 202 -1.20 25.78 18.40
CA PRO A 202 -0.10 25.49 17.51
C PRO A 202 0.59 24.21 17.97
N ALA A 203 1.15 23.43 17.03
CA ALA A 203 1.95 22.25 17.32
C ALA A 203 3.10 22.60 18.30
N TYR A 204 2.81 22.40 19.59
CA TYR A 204 3.59 22.74 20.77
C TYR A 204 4.44 24.04 20.69
N THR A 205 3.83 25.20 20.91
CA THR A 205 4.58 26.36 21.43
C THR A 205 4.87 26.14 22.91
N SER A 206 6.14 25.99 23.25
CA SER A 206 6.62 25.69 24.61
C SER A 206 6.08 26.68 25.65
N GLY A 207 5.66 26.12 26.79
CA GLY A 207 5.17 26.88 27.95
C GLY A 207 6.28 27.65 28.66
N GLU A 208 6.65 28.82 28.13
CA GLU A 208 7.16 29.95 28.93
C GLU A 208 6.79 31.33 28.33
N SER A 209 5.90 31.36 27.32
CA SER A 209 5.26 32.57 26.79
C SER A 209 3.73 32.51 26.86
N ALA A 210 3.20 32.03 27.99
CA ALA A 210 1.79 32.23 28.37
C ALA A 210 1.54 33.67 28.85
N VAL A 211 2.05 34.67 28.11
CA VAL A 211 1.93 36.10 28.40
C VAL A 211 1.34 36.80 27.19
N ASN A 212 0.03 37.04 27.24
CA ASN A 212 -0.73 37.94 26.37
C ASN A 212 -0.67 37.69 24.85
N THR A 213 -1.31 36.62 24.38
CA THR A 213 -1.93 36.58 23.05
C THR A 213 -3.44 36.28 23.11
N THR A 214 -4.14 36.83 24.09
CA THR A 214 -5.57 37.10 23.91
C THR A 214 -5.74 38.13 22.80
N ASN A 215 -6.53 37.80 21.77
CA ASN A 215 -6.76 38.55 20.51
C ASN A 215 -5.80 38.17 19.37
N GLY A 216 -6.04 37.02 18.75
CA GLY A 216 -5.39 36.61 17.51
C GLY A 216 -6.00 35.33 16.94
N THR A 217 -7.24 35.39 16.44
CA THR A 217 -7.79 34.32 15.61
C THR A 217 -6.96 34.23 14.32
N SER A 218 -5.96 33.35 14.31
CA SER A 218 -5.25 33.00 13.09
C SER A 218 -6.21 32.26 12.18
N ASN A 219 -6.73 32.94 11.16
CA ASN A 219 -7.56 32.34 10.10
C ASN A 219 -6.71 31.37 9.27
N VAL A 220 -6.42 30.19 9.82
CA VAL A 220 -5.92 29.04 9.06
C VAL A 220 -7.06 28.66 8.10
N PRO A 221 -6.85 28.69 6.77
CA PRO A 221 -7.90 28.33 5.83
C PRO A 221 -8.40 26.91 6.08
N ASN A 222 -9.71 26.68 5.97
CA ASN A 222 -10.26 25.34 6.15
C ASN A 222 -9.59 24.34 5.17
N ALA A 223 -9.14 23.20 5.67
CA ALA A 223 -8.42 22.19 4.88
C ALA A 223 -9.27 21.66 3.71
N TYR A 224 -10.58 21.48 3.89
CA TYR A 224 -11.50 21.08 2.83
C TYR A 224 -11.74 22.18 1.77
N GLU A 225 -11.75 23.45 2.17
CA GLU A 225 -11.81 24.59 1.24
C GLU A 225 -10.51 24.77 0.45
N SER A 226 -9.38 24.36 1.04
CA SER A 226 -8.05 24.42 0.44
C SER A 226 -7.75 23.24 -0.51
N LEU A 227 -8.67 22.28 -0.61
CA LEU A 227 -8.51 21.05 -1.37
C LEU A 227 -8.62 21.31 -2.89
N ILE A 228 -7.54 21.03 -3.62
CA ILE A 228 -7.51 21.10 -5.08
C ILE A 228 -8.21 19.86 -5.65
N LYS A 229 -9.14 20.05 -6.58
CA LYS A 229 -9.99 18.99 -7.16
C LYS A 229 -9.84 18.97 -8.68
N LYS A 230 -9.86 17.79 -9.30
CA LYS A 230 -10.01 17.69 -10.76
C LYS A 230 -11.34 18.34 -11.20
N PRO A 231 -11.40 18.99 -12.38
CA PRO A 231 -12.61 19.67 -12.84
C PRO A 231 -13.83 18.73 -12.90
N GLY A 232 -14.86 19.05 -12.11
CA GLY A 232 -16.11 18.27 -12.06
C GLY A 232 -16.05 16.98 -11.21
N GLU A 233 -14.96 16.73 -10.48
CA GLU A 233 -14.81 15.51 -9.68
C GLU A 233 -15.60 15.59 -8.36
N THR A 234 -16.47 14.61 -8.15
CA THR A 234 -17.39 14.50 -7.00
C THR A 234 -17.50 13.08 -6.44
N ARG A 235 -16.73 12.13 -6.98
CA ARG A 235 -16.74 10.72 -6.56
C ARG A 235 -16.02 10.55 -5.23
N VAL A 236 -16.52 9.64 -4.40
CA VAL A 236 -15.84 9.22 -3.16
C VAL A 236 -14.47 8.61 -3.51
N PRO A 237 -13.37 9.01 -2.85
CA PRO A 237 -12.05 8.41 -3.09
C PRO A 237 -12.01 6.94 -2.64
N SER A 238 -11.55 6.05 -3.51
CA SER A 238 -11.22 4.66 -3.14
C SER A 238 -9.93 4.59 -2.33
N LEU A 239 -9.05 5.58 -2.45
CA LEU A 239 -7.80 5.68 -1.73
C LEU A 239 -7.61 7.10 -1.18
N LEU A 240 -7.32 7.22 0.11
CA LEU A 240 -6.94 8.46 0.78
C LEU A 240 -5.56 8.26 1.43
N MET A 241 -4.58 9.07 1.04
CA MET A 241 -3.23 9.07 1.61
C MET A 241 -3.03 10.36 2.42
N VAL A 242 -2.88 10.26 3.74
CA VAL A 242 -2.82 11.42 4.65
C VAL A 242 -1.50 11.41 5.40
N TYR A 243 -0.79 12.54 5.36
CA TYR A 243 0.45 12.76 6.11
C TYR A 243 0.20 13.75 7.26
N TYR A 244 0.76 13.45 8.45
CA TYR A 244 0.78 14.38 9.58
C TYR A 244 2.16 14.42 10.26
N GLY A 245 2.78 15.60 10.24
CA GLY A 245 4.20 15.79 10.59
C GLY A 245 4.51 16.27 12.01
N ALA A 246 3.51 16.44 12.89
CA ALA A 246 3.72 17.17 14.14
C ALA A 246 4.64 16.44 15.14
N LEU A 247 4.63 15.10 15.17
CA LEU A 247 5.42 14.32 16.13
C LEU A 247 6.91 14.37 15.80
N ASP A 248 7.29 14.24 14.52
CA ASP A 248 8.64 14.54 14.05
C ASP A 248 9.09 15.92 14.51
N ILE A 249 8.31 16.98 14.22
CA ILE A 249 8.64 18.36 14.59
C ILE A 249 8.87 18.52 16.10
N VAL A 250 7.97 17.97 16.93
CA VAL A 250 8.04 18.06 18.40
C VAL A 250 9.21 17.24 18.94
N GLY A 251 9.38 15.99 18.50
CA GLY A 251 10.50 15.12 18.89
C GLY A 251 11.83 15.75 18.49
N HIS A 252 11.94 16.27 17.26
CA HIS A 252 13.08 17.04 16.81
C HIS A 252 13.37 18.24 17.72
N LYS A 253 12.36 19.01 18.16
CA LYS A 253 12.54 20.20 19.01
C LYS A 253 12.92 19.86 20.46
N PHE A 254 12.33 18.84 21.08
CA PHE A 254 12.34 18.65 22.54
C PHE A 254 12.93 17.32 23.06
N SER A 255 13.31 16.39 22.17
CA SER A 255 13.71 14.98 22.40
C SER A 255 12.55 13.97 22.33
N PRO A 256 12.77 12.75 21.80
CA PRO A 256 11.83 11.61 21.93
C PRO A 256 11.56 11.15 23.37
N ASN A 257 12.25 11.70 24.38
CA ASN A 257 12.08 11.33 25.79
C ASN A 257 11.46 12.47 26.64
N SER A 258 10.78 13.43 26.02
CA SER A 258 10.35 14.68 26.64
C SER A 258 8.86 14.70 27.04
N PRO A 259 8.44 15.54 28.00
CA PRO A 259 7.02 15.73 28.31
C PRO A 259 6.26 16.43 27.17
N GLU A 260 6.96 17.19 26.33
CA GLU A 260 6.38 17.82 25.13
C GLU A 260 5.99 16.78 24.07
N ILE A 261 6.81 15.75 23.82
CA ILE A 261 6.45 14.66 22.89
C ILE A 261 5.40 13.71 23.47
N GLU A 262 5.44 13.43 24.78
CA GLU A 262 4.39 12.65 25.48
C GLU A 262 3.00 13.28 25.27
N ALA A 263 2.88 14.58 25.52
CA ALA A 263 1.62 15.30 25.35
C ALA A 263 1.17 15.38 23.88
N ALA A 264 2.10 15.54 22.94
CA ALA A 264 1.78 15.52 21.51
C ALA A 264 1.29 14.13 21.05
N ILE A 265 1.85 13.04 21.59
CA ILE A 265 1.38 11.68 21.34
C ILE A 265 -0.03 11.46 21.90
N HIS A 266 -0.31 11.92 23.13
CA HIS A 266 -1.65 11.85 23.71
C HIS A 266 -2.68 12.70 22.94
N GLN A 267 -2.28 13.83 22.36
CA GLN A 267 -3.14 14.61 21.46
C GLN A 267 -3.46 13.82 20.18
N VAL A 268 -2.46 13.20 19.55
CA VAL A 268 -2.66 12.34 18.38
C VAL A 268 -3.54 11.12 18.70
N ASP A 269 -3.38 10.50 19.88
CA ASP A 269 -4.28 9.42 20.35
C ASP A 269 -5.73 9.89 20.46
N ALA A 270 -5.98 11.11 20.95
CA ALA A 270 -7.32 11.67 21.04
C ALA A 270 -7.94 11.88 19.64
N GLU A 271 -7.17 12.42 18.69
CA GLU A 271 -7.66 12.61 17.30
C GLU A 271 -7.89 11.29 16.56
N LEU A 272 -7.08 10.26 16.81
CA LEU A 272 -7.35 8.91 16.29
C LEU A 272 -8.62 8.31 16.91
N GLY A 273 -8.90 8.60 18.19
CA GLY A 273 -10.19 8.29 18.80
C GLY A 273 -11.36 9.00 18.12
N HIS A 274 -11.18 10.28 17.78
CA HIS A 274 -12.16 11.05 17.01
C HIS A 274 -12.41 10.44 15.63
N LEU A 275 -11.37 10.09 14.88
CA LEU A 275 -11.51 9.39 13.58
C LEU A 275 -12.39 8.14 13.69
N MET A 276 -12.14 7.28 14.67
CA MET A 276 -12.92 6.05 14.83
C MET A 276 -14.39 6.34 15.19
N ASN A 277 -14.65 7.35 16.04
CA ASN A 277 -16.01 7.78 16.36
C ASN A 277 -16.74 8.34 15.12
N GLU A 278 -16.06 9.09 14.26
CA GLU A 278 -16.65 9.64 13.03
C GLU A 278 -16.96 8.56 12.00
N LEU A 279 -16.08 7.57 11.86
CA LEU A 279 -16.34 6.40 11.02
C LEU A 279 -17.57 5.61 11.51
N GLU A 280 -17.80 5.52 12.82
CA GLU A 280 -19.03 4.94 13.38
C GLU A 280 -20.25 5.86 13.10
N ARG A 281 -20.15 7.16 13.42
CA ARG A 281 -21.21 8.17 13.24
C ARG A 281 -21.72 8.23 11.80
N HIS A 282 -20.82 8.16 10.82
CA HIS A 282 -21.12 8.19 9.39
C HIS A 282 -21.42 6.81 8.78
N GLN A 283 -21.48 5.73 9.57
CA GLN A 283 -21.73 4.36 9.08
C GLN A 283 -20.72 3.95 7.99
N LEU A 284 -19.45 4.24 8.26
CA LEU A 284 -18.29 3.96 7.42
C LEU A 284 -17.47 2.75 7.91
N MET A 285 -17.67 2.29 9.14
CA MET A 285 -16.92 1.15 9.72
C MET A 285 -16.92 -0.13 8.86
N ASP A 286 -18.02 -0.47 8.19
CA ASP A 286 -18.10 -1.64 7.29
C ASP A 286 -17.50 -1.39 5.88
N ARG A 287 -17.06 -0.16 5.61
CA ARG A 287 -16.66 0.34 4.29
C ARG A 287 -15.27 0.99 4.25
N VAL A 288 -14.65 1.33 5.39
CA VAL A 288 -13.35 2.00 5.41
C VAL A 288 -12.33 1.13 6.11
N ASP A 289 -11.28 0.78 5.35
CA ASP A 289 -10.07 0.17 5.88
C ASP A 289 -9.10 1.29 6.27
N VAL A 290 -8.73 1.39 7.54
CA VAL A 290 -7.79 2.39 8.06
C VAL A 290 -6.44 1.75 8.31
N ILE A 291 -5.38 2.31 7.71
CA ILE A 291 -3.99 1.92 7.95
C ILE A 291 -3.28 3.09 8.61
N LEU A 292 -2.98 2.96 9.90
CA LEU A 292 -2.13 3.89 10.64
C LEU A 292 -0.68 3.42 10.56
N MET A 293 0.26 4.30 10.24
CA MET A 293 1.67 3.94 10.19
C MET A 293 2.58 5.14 10.46
N SER A 294 3.89 4.90 10.45
CA SER A 294 4.91 5.93 10.34
C SER A 294 5.99 5.49 9.35
N ASP A 295 6.88 6.42 9.00
CA ASP A 295 7.98 6.19 8.05
C ASP A 295 9.32 5.97 8.78
N ASN A 296 9.48 6.57 9.95
CA ASN A 296 10.65 6.46 10.82
C ASN A 296 10.27 6.71 12.29
N GLY A 297 11.16 6.28 13.19
CA GLY A 297 11.19 6.71 14.59
C GLY A 297 12.36 7.66 14.89
N MET A 298 12.52 8.04 16.16
CA MET A 298 13.34 9.19 16.58
C MET A 298 14.26 8.82 17.75
N THR A 299 15.54 9.21 17.69
CA THR A 299 16.49 9.01 18.81
C THR A 299 16.98 10.34 19.39
N GLU A 300 17.47 10.31 20.62
CA GLU A 300 17.91 11.51 21.34
C GLU A 300 19.36 11.87 20.99
N VAL A 301 19.60 13.17 20.77
CA VAL A 301 20.92 13.76 20.56
C VAL A 301 21.18 14.80 21.64
N VAL A 302 22.38 14.76 22.22
CA VAL A 302 22.83 15.73 23.24
C VAL A 302 23.44 16.96 22.55
N PRO A 303 23.21 18.21 22.98
CA PRO A 303 23.65 19.42 22.26
C PRO A 303 25.14 19.55 21.96
N HIS A 304 25.99 18.86 22.72
CA HIS A 304 27.44 18.87 22.49
C HIS A 304 27.92 17.79 21.51
N HIS A 305 27.04 16.88 21.08
CA HIS A 305 27.32 15.79 20.15
C HIS A 305 27.25 16.24 18.67
N VAL A 306 27.96 17.33 18.35
CA VAL A 306 27.95 17.96 17.02
C VAL A 306 29.33 17.89 16.36
N ILE A 307 29.45 17.10 15.30
CA ILE A 307 30.67 16.82 14.56
C ILE A 307 30.89 17.89 13.48
N ASP A 308 32.01 18.62 13.61
CA ASP A 308 32.35 19.74 12.74
C ASP A 308 33.45 19.37 11.75
N LEU A 309 33.06 18.80 10.61
CA LEU A 309 34.00 18.33 9.59
C LEU A 309 34.99 19.42 9.13
N SER A 310 34.58 20.70 9.15
CA SER A 310 35.45 21.83 8.77
C SER A 310 36.65 22.05 9.72
N LYS A 311 36.59 21.49 10.93
CA LYS A 311 37.69 21.48 11.91
C LYS A 311 38.54 20.21 11.85
N ILE A 312 38.15 19.25 11.02
CA ILE A 312 38.77 17.93 10.90
C ILE A 312 39.52 17.81 9.57
N ILE A 313 38.94 18.32 8.47
CA ILE A 313 39.49 18.27 7.10
C ILE A 313 39.28 19.62 6.40
N ASP A 314 40.18 19.96 5.48
CA ASP A 314 40.08 21.13 4.62
C ASP A 314 38.81 21.05 3.73
N ALA A 315 37.84 21.91 4.04
CA ALA A 315 36.56 22.00 3.36
C ALA A 315 36.64 22.44 1.88
N SER A 316 37.82 22.83 1.37
CA SER A 316 38.03 23.07 -0.07
C SER A 316 38.26 21.78 -0.88
N TRP A 317 38.49 20.64 -0.22
CA TRP A 317 38.81 19.38 -0.90
C TRP A 317 37.59 18.51 -1.24
N TYR A 318 36.39 18.91 -0.82
CA TYR A 318 35.16 18.16 -1.05
C TYR A 318 33.94 19.09 -1.00
N SER A 319 32.83 18.68 -1.63
CA SER A 319 31.50 19.24 -1.39
C SER A 319 30.64 18.29 -0.56
N VAL A 320 29.63 18.85 0.12
CA VAL A 320 28.73 18.13 1.02
C VAL A 320 27.28 18.33 0.57
N THR A 321 26.54 17.24 0.44
CA THR A 321 25.08 17.24 0.36
C THR A 321 24.48 16.23 1.34
N GLY A 322 23.19 15.92 1.23
CA GLY A 322 22.47 15.17 2.24
C GLY A 322 22.19 16.05 3.46
N SER A 323 21.93 15.42 4.59
CA SER A 323 21.66 16.10 5.87
C SER A 323 21.96 15.12 6.99
N SER A 324 22.48 15.61 8.11
CA SER A 324 22.69 14.83 9.32
C SER A 324 21.54 13.81 9.60
N PRO A 325 21.83 12.60 10.09
CA PRO A 325 23.15 12.04 10.42
C PRO A 325 23.90 11.45 9.22
N LEU A 326 23.36 11.50 7.99
CA LEU A 326 24.01 10.97 6.80
C LEU A 326 24.44 12.09 5.84
N LEU A 327 25.76 12.31 5.73
CA LEU A 327 26.32 13.25 4.77
C LEU A 327 26.90 12.54 3.54
N HIS A 328 26.62 13.14 2.38
CA HIS A 328 27.10 12.71 1.08
C HIS A 328 28.30 13.57 0.69
N ILE A 329 29.47 12.94 0.54
CA ILE A 329 30.74 13.62 0.28
C ILE A 329 31.20 13.37 -1.15
N PHE A 330 31.37 14.45 -1.91
CA PHE A 330 31.94 14.41 -3.26
C PHE A 330 33.34 15.07 -3.24
N PRO A 331 34.42 14.28 -3.32
CA PRO A 331 35.77 14.84 -3.34
C PRO A 331 36.04 15.68 -4.58
N SER A 332 36.73 16.81 -4.40
CA SER A 332 37.26 17.66 -5.48
C SER A 332 38.19 16.85 -6.40
N ARG A 333 38.27 17.26 -7.67
CA ARG A 333 39.08 16.56 -8.69
C ARG A 333 40.53 16.34 -8.22
N GLY A 334 40.96 15.08 -8.21
CA GLY A 334 42.30 14.67 -7.78
C GLY A 334 42.51 14.58 -6.25
N LYS A 335 41.45 14.79 -5.44
CA LYS A 335 41.51 14.70 -3.97
C LYS A 335 40.91 13.42 -3.39
N SER A 336 40.26 12.57 -4.18
CA SER A 336 39.47 11.42 -3.72
C SER A 336 40.18 10.53 -2.70
N MET A 337 41.41 10.06 -3.00
CA MET A 337 42.16 9.22 -2.07
C MET A 337 42.50 9.97 -0.77
N LYS A 338 42.96 11.22 -0.88
CA LYS A 338 43.36 12.03 0.29
C LYS A 338 42.17 12.35 1.21
N VAL A 339 41.00 12.67 0.63
CA VAL A 339 39.76 12.89 1.37
C VAL A 339 39.31 11.60 2.06
N TYR A 340 39.35 10.46 1.37
CA TYR A 340 39.04 9.17 1.98
C TYR A 340 39.98 8.81 3.14
N GLU A 341 41.30 8.90 2.95
CA GLU A 341 42.30 8.58 3.98
C GLU A 341 42.13 9.46 5.23
N ASP A 342 41.92 10.77 5.05
CA ASP A 342 41.74 11.69 6.17
C ASP A 342 40.40 11.49 6.88
N LEU A 343 39.31 11.20 6.14
CA LEU A 343 38.01 10.85 6.73
C LEU A 343 38.09 9.53 7.49
N LYS A 344 38.72 8.49 6.92
CA LYS A 344 38.88 7.19 7.58
C LYS A 344 39.74 7.31 8.85
N SER A 345 40.81 8.09 8.81
CA SER A 345 41.64 8.43 9.98
C SER A 345 40.89 9.30 11.01
N ALA A 346 39.92 10.11 10.59
CA ALA A 346 39.05 10.85 11.48
C ALA A 346 37.98 9.96 12.14
N SER A 347 37.39 9.00 11.43
CA SER A 347 36.41 8.04 12.01
C SER A 347 36.99 7.15 13.13
N LEU A 348 38.31 7.07 13.27
CA LEU A 348 38.96 6.40 14.41
C LEU A 348 39.06 7.27 15.68
N ARG A 349 38.64 8.54 15.61
CA ARG A 349 38.81 9.57 16.66
C ARG A 349 37.55 10.40 16.93
N PHE A 350 36.57 10.33 16.04
CA PHE A 350 35.31 11.05 16.10
C PHE A 350 34.16 10.06 15.82
N PRO A 351 32.97 10.27 16.41
CA PRO A 351 31.86 9.32 16.39
C PRO A 351 31.07 9.39 15.07
N PHE A 352 31.73 8.97 13.99
CA PHE A 352 31.11 8.74 12.69
C PHE A 352 31.85 7.65 11.92
N SER A 353 31.12 6.88 11.13
CA SER A 353 31.68 5.94 10.16
C SER A 353 31.94 6.60 8.81
N THR A 354 33.13 6.36 8.24
CA THR A 354 33.44 6.66 6.83
C THR A 354 33.23 5.40 5.99
N ILE A 355 32.29 5.49 5.04
CA ILE A 355 31.81 4.39 4.21
C ILE A 355 32.10 4.74 2.74
N ILE A 356 32.71 3.80 2.00
CA ILE A 356 32.74 3.85 0.52
C ILE A 356 31.41 3.28 0.04
N LYS A 357 30.77 3.95 -0.92
CA LYS A 357 29.46 3.56 -1.46
C LYS A 357 29.36 2.08 -1.86
N GLU A 358 30.39 1.58 -2.53
CA GLU A 358 30.47 0.21 -3.02
C GLU A 358 30.52 -0.82 -1.88
N ASP A 359 31.08 -0.44 -0.73
CA ASP A 359 31.21 -1.24 0.50
C ASP A 359 29.92 -1.24 1.36
N LEU A 360 28.89 -0.45 1.00
CA LEU A 360 27.59 -0.52 1.68
C LEU A 360 27.01 -1.95 1.60
N PRO A 361 26.45 -2.50 2.69
CA PRO A 361 25.75 -3.78 2.65
C PRO A 361 24.62 -3.81 1.63
N ASP A 362 24.52 -4.89 0.85
CA ASP A 362 23.52 -5.02 -0.23
C ASP A 362 22.08 -4.96 0.29
N ASN A 363 21.84 -5.42 1.52
CA ASN A 363 20.52 -5.42 2.17
C ASN A 363 20.03 -4.03 2.58
N LEU A 364 20.85 -2.97 2.49
CA LEU A 364 20.39 -1.59 2.68
C LEU A 364 19.73 -1.01 1.43
N HIS A 365 19.87 -1.66 0.26
CA HIS A 365 19.26 -1.26 -1.01
C HIS A 365 19.39 0.25 -1.32
N TYR A 366 20.60 0.76 -1.13
CA TYR A 366 20.92 2.19 -1.24
C TYR A 366 21.99 2.51 -2.29
N LYS A 367 22.92 1.60 -2.58
CA LYS A 367 24.13 1.93 -3.37
C LYS A 367 23.92 1.96 -4.89
N ALA A 368 22.87 1.35 -5.43
CA ALA A 368 22.64 1.24 -6.88
C ALA A 368 22.03 2.50 -7.53
N ASN A 369 22.27 3.70 -7.00
CA ASN A 369 21.80 4.96 -7.59
C ASN A 369 22.93 5.99 -7.77
N VAL A 370 22.95 6.73 -8.89
CA VAL A 370 23.98 7.74 -9.19
C VAL A 370 24.00 8.92 -8.21
N ARG A 371 22.90 9.19 -7.51
CA ARG A 371 22.74 10.29 -6.53
C ARG A 371 23.35 9.98 -5.16
N VAL A 372 23.63 8.71 -4.88
CA VAL A 372 24.42 8.32 -3.71
C VAL A 372 25.89 8.63 -3.97
N ALA A 373 26.48 9.43 -3.10
CA ALA A 373 27.85 9.91 -3.23
C ALA A 373 28.87 8.77 -3.10
N PRO A 374 30.06 8.88 -3.71
CA PRO A 374 31.10 7.83 -3.62
C PRO A 374 31.61 7.63 -2.18
N LEU A 375 31.53 8.66 -1.34
CA LEU A 375 31.83 8.60 0.09
C LEU A 375 30.62 9.06 0.89
N LEU A 376 30.28 8.29 1.92
CA LEU A 376 29.22 8.59 2.87
C LEU A 376 29.81 8.70 4.28
N LEU A 377 29.27 9.64 5.06
CA LEU A 377 29.58 9.78 6.47
C LEU A 377 28.29 9.60 7.27
N GLN A 378 28.23 8.50 8.01
CA GLN A 378 27.16 8.19 8.95
C GLN A 378 27.62 8.60 10.35
N ALA A 379 26.97 9.57 10.99
CA ALA A 379 27.22 9.84 12.41
C ALA A 379 26.66 8.70 13.26
N ASP A 380 27.37 8.36 14.33
CA ASP A 380 26.94 7.33 15.28
C ASP A 380 25.62 7.75 15.96
N PRO A 381 24.75 6.83 16.39
CA PRO A 381 23.52 7.16 17.10
C PRO A 381 23.74 8.12 18.28
N GLY A 382 22.93 9.16 18.36
CA GLY A 382 23.10 10.24 19.34
C GLY A 382 24.15 11.30 18.98
N TYR A 383 24.72 11.27 17.77
CA TYR A 383 25.58 12.33 17.19
C TYR A 383 25.02 12.86 15.87
N VAL A 384 25.33 14.13 15.58
CA VAL A 384 24.94 14.83 14.35
C VAL A 384 26.11 15.59 13.74
N PHE A 385 25.99 16.01 12.48
CA PHE A 385 26.96 16.89 11.85
C PHE A 385 26.60 18.39 12.00
N ALA A 386 27.60 19.26 11.79
CA ALA A 386 27.49 20.70 12.01
C ALA A 386 26.60 21.44 11.01
N ASP A 387 26.07 20.80 9.95
CA ASP A 387 24.98 21.34 9.14
C ASP A 387 23.72 21.61 9.99
N PHE A 388 23.54 20.85 11.08
CA PHE A 388 22.48 21.06 12.06
C PHE A 388 22.66 22.32 12.92
N ARG A 389 23.83 22.98 12.95
CA ARG A 389 24.01 24.24 13.72
C ARG A 389 23.08 25.35 13.26
N ARG A 390 22.71 25.38 11.98
CA ARG A 390 21.70 26.33 11.48
C ARG A 390 20.33 26.06 12.09
N MET A 391 19.96 24.79 12.30
CA MET A 391 18.72 24.42 12.98
C MET A 391 18.75 24.92 14.44
N MET A 392 19.87 24.74 15.15
CA MET A 392 20.02 25.24 16.52
C MET A 392 19.92 26.76 16.61
N ALA A 393 20.57 27.52 15.72
CA ALA A 393 20.44 28.98 15.71
C ALA A 393 19.00 29.46 15.47
N MET A 394 18.23 28.77 14.63
CA MET A 394 16.81 29.08 14.44
C MET A 394 15.99 28.76 15.71
N ARG A 395 16.23 27.62 16.36
CA ARG A 395 15.56 27.22 17.60
C ARG A 395 15.84 28.19 18.75
N GLU A 396 17.08 28.64 18.91
CA GLU A 396 17.46 29.66 19.89
C GLU A 396 16.69 30.97 19.63
N SER A 397 16.49 31.35 18.37
CA SER A 397 15.66 32.52 18.00
C SER A 397 14.15 32.32 18.20
N GLU A 398 13.68 31.07 18.25
CA GLU A 398 12.31 30.69 18.65
C GLU A 398 12.13 30.62 20.18
N GLY A 399 13.17 30.91 20.97
CA GLY A 399 13.14 30.82 22.43
C GLY A 399 13.32 29.40 22.99
N ILE A 400 13.64 28.42 22.13
CA ILE A 400 13.86 27.03 22.55
C ILE A 400 15.25 26.92 23.21
N ASN A 401 15.29 26.32 24.40
CA ASN A 401 16.54 26.11 25.12
C ASN A 401 17.41 25.03 24.43
N VAL A 402 18.33 25.49 23.57
CA VAL A 402 19.30 24.66 22.83
C VAL A 402 20.35 23.94 23.69
N THR A 403 20.28 24.06 25.03
CA THR A 403 21.09 23.25 25.97
C THR A 403 20.40 21.97 26.44
N ARG A 404 19.10 21.78 26.11
CA ARG A 404 18.38 20.51 26.34
C ARG A 404 18.64 19.51 25.20
N PRO A 405 18.58 18.19 25.45
CA PRO A 405 18.54 17.17 24.40
C PRO A 405 17.41 17.39 23.41
N TYR A 406 17.56 16.82 22.21
CA TYR A 406 16.66 17.01 21.07
C TYR A 406 16.64 15.77 20.20
N GLY A 407 15.59 15.57 19.41
CA GLY A 407 15.47 14.39 18.54
C GLY A 407 16.28 14.52 17.25
N HIS A 408 16.78 13.39 16.73
CA HIS A 408 17.14 13.23 15.34
C HIS A 408 16.84 11.81 14.83
N HIS A 409 16.49 11.71 13.55
CA HIS A 409 16.27 10.45 12.82
C HIS A 409 17.17 10.37 11.57
N GLY A 410 17.25 9.22 10.90
CA GLY A 410 18.07 9.00 9.70
C GLY A 410 19.30 8.09 9.88
N TYR A 411 19.41 7.40 11.01
CA TYR A 411 20.46 6.42 11.31
C TYR A 411 20.16 5.05 10.66
N ASP A 412 21.15 4.15 10.63
CA ASP A 412 20.91 2.74 10.26
C ASP A 412 20.06 2.05 11.34
N LEU A 413 19.06 1.30 10.92
CA LEU A 413 18.17 0.51 11.77
C LEU A 413 18.93 -0.57 12.55
N ALA A 414 20.03 -1.07 11.99
CA ALA A 414 20.91 -2.05 12.63
C ALA A 414 21.68 -1.46 13.83
N GLU A 415 21.91 -0.15 13.84
CA GLU A 415 22.63 0.56 14.91
C GLU A 415 21.69 1.31 15.87
N CYS A 416 20.50 1.72 15.40
CA CYS A 416 19.52 2.49 16.16
C CYS A 416 18.10 1.92 15.97
N PRO A 417 17.67 0.94 16.80
CA PRO A 417 16.34 0.35 16.76
C PRO A 417 15.20 1.35 17.02
N GLU A 418 15.47 2.50 17.65
CA GLU A 418 14.52 3.61 17.81
C GLU A 418 14.10 4.24 16.47
N MET A 419 14.76 3.90 15.36
CA MET A 419 14.33 4.28 14.00
C MET A 419 13.15 3.43 13.48
N GLU A 420 12.73 2.38 14.19
CA GLU A 420 11.64 1.49 13.75
C GLU A 420 10.28 2.22 13.75
N PRO A 421 9.57 2.25 12.61
CA PRO A 421 8.20 2.77 12.52
C PRO A 421 7.13 1.80 13.06
N ILE A 422 5.90 2.30 13.16
CA ILE A 422 4.69 1.52 13.45
C ILE A 422 3.90 1.22 12.17
N MET A 423 3.09 0.15 12.21
CA MET A 423 1.96 -0.06 11.30
C MET A 423 0.84 -0.78 12.05
N ILE A 424 -0.39 -0.32 11.90
CA ILE A 424 -1.61 -0.88 12.49
C ILE A 424 -2.72 -0.75 11.45
N ALA A 425 -3.44 -1.84 11.17
CA ALA A 425 -4.51 -1.88 10.18
C ALA A 425 -5.82 -2.35 10.82
N VAL A 426 -6.87 -1.53 10.73
CA VAL A 426 -8.22 -1.82 11.25
C VAL A 426 -9.24 -1.64 10.13
N GLY A 427 -10.31 -2.44 10.12
CA GLY A 427 -11.38 -2.33 9.12
C GLY A 427 -11.83 -3.68 8.58
N PRO A 428 -12.85 -3.68 7.70
CA PRO A 428 -13.56 -4.88 7.24
C PRO A 428 -12.69 -5.86 6.45
N SER A 429 -11.56 -5.43 5.89
CA SER A 429 -10.62 -6.29 5.18
C SER A 429 -9.61 -6.98 6.10
N PHE A 430 -9.44 -6.54 7.35
CA PHE A 430 -8.38 -6.98 8.26
C PHE A 430 -8.90 -7.88 9.39
N LYS A 431 -8.06 -8.80 9.86
CA LYS A 431 -8.34 -9.63 11.04
C LYS A 431 -8.22 -8.80 12.31
N GLU A 432 -9.05 -9.11 13.29
CA GLU A 432 -8.95 -8.54 14.64
C GLU A 432 -7.92 -9.30 15.48
N ASN A 433 -7.25 -8.58 16.40
CA ASN A 433 -6.26 -9.10 17.34
C ASN A 433 -5.21 -10.04 16.68
N TRP A 434 -4.69 -9.66 15.51
CA TRP A 434 -3.87 -10.55 14.67
C TRP A 434 -2.48 -9.98 14.38
N ARG A 435 -1.44 -10.75 14.74
CA ARG A 435 -0.05 -10.36 14.54
C ARG A 435 0.60 -11.23 13.45
N VAL A 436 1.21 -10.58 12.45
CA VAL A 436 1.96 -11.26 11.37
C VAL A 436 3.47 -11.17 11.62
N PRO A 437 4.33 -11.92 10.88
CA PRO A 437 5.79 -11.77 10.96
C PRO A 437 6.26 -10.32 10.67
N PRO A 438 7.53 -10.00 10.94
CA PRO A 438 8.11 -8.71 10.56
C PRO A 438 7.95 -8.43 9.06
N ALA A 439 7.62 -7.19 8.72
CA ALA A 439 7.40 -6.70 7.36
C ALA A 439 8.28 -5.48 7.07
N SER A 440 8.38 -5.06 5.81
CA SER A 440 9.03 -3.81 5.42
C SER A 440 8.00 -2.78 4.95
N ASN A 441 8.33 -1.49 5.06
CA ASN A 441 7.44 -0.41 4.65
C ASN A 441 7.14 -0.38 3.13
N VAL A 442 7.99 -1.01 2.30
CA VAL A 442 7.71 -1.27 0.88
C VAL A 442 6.58 -2.29 0.65
N ASP A 443 6.28 -3.15 1.63
CA ASP A 443 5.19 -4.13 1.54
C ASP A 443 3.79 -3.46 1.58
N LEU A 444 3.71 -2.17 1.96
CA LEU A 444 2.46 -1.40 1.93
C LEU A 444 1.89 -1.33 0.51
N PHE A 445 2.72 -1.10 -0.50
CA PHE A 445 2.28 -0.93 -1.88
C PHE A 445 1.55 -2.16 -2.45
N PRO A 446 2.10 -3.38 -2.40
CA PRO A 446 1.36 -4.57 -2.83
C PRO A 446 0.10 -4.83 -1.97
N LEU A 447 0.13 -4.53 -0.65
CA LEU A 447 -1.08 -4.60 0.18
C LEU A 447 -2.18 -3.65 -0.34
N LEU A 448 -1.84 -2.40 -0.66
CA LEU A 448 -2.79 -1.43 -1.22
C LEU A 448 -3.31 -1.86 -2.59
N CYS A 449 -2.44 -2.40 -3.46
CA CYS A 449 -2.86 -3.00 -4.73
C CYS A 449 -3.88 -4.14 -4.51
N SER A 450 -3.65 -5.03 -3.54
CA SER A 450 -4.54 -6.16 -3.23
C SER A 450 -5.87 -5.73 -2.56
N LEU A 451 -5.87 -4.71 -1.71
CA LEU A 451 -7.08 -4.14 -1.11
C LEU A 451 -7.99 -3.50 -2.18
N LEU A 452 -7.39 -2.66 -3.03
CA LEU A 452 -8.08 -1.89 -4.07
C LEU A 452 -8.35 -2.72 -5.35
N GLY A 453 -7.79 -3.93 -5.46
CA GLY A 453 -7.96 -4.82 -6.62
C GLY A 453 -7.26 -4.32 -7.89
N LEU A 454 -6.17 -3.57 -7.73
CA LEU A 454 -5.39 -2.92 -8.78
C LEU A 454 -4.44 -3.90 -9.49
N PRO A 455 -3.95 -3.56 -10.69
CA PRO A 455 -2.68 -4.12 -11.16
C PRO A 455 -1.56 -3.74 -10.18
N GLU A 456 -0.57 -4.61 -10.05
CA GLU A 456 0.63 -4.39 -9.26
C GLU A 456 1.82 -4.16 -10.20
N PRO A 457 2.30 -2.92 -10.38
CA PRO A 457 3.55 -2.64 -11.09
C PRO A 457 4.75 -3.34 -10.43
N PRO A 458 5.86 -3.56 -11.18
CA PRO A 458 7.10 -4.10 -10.61
C PRO A 458 7.58 -3.26 -9.43
N ASN A 459 7.68 -3.89 -8.27
CA ASN A 459 8.09 -3.27 -7.01
C ASN A 459 9.00 -4.23 -6.22
N ASN A 460 9.50 -3.76 -5.06
CA ASN A 460 10.40 -4.51 -4.19
C ASN A 460 9.70 -5.10 -2.94
N GLY A 461 8.43 -4.77 -2.71
CA GLY A 461 7.64 -5.29 -1.59
C GLY A 461 7.22 -6.75 -1.77
N SER A 462 6.95 -7.42 -0.66
CA SER A 462 6.41 -8.78 -0.61
C SER A 462 4.97 -8.77 -0.12
N SER A 463 4.03 -9.13 -1.01
CA SER A 463 2.63 -9.32 -0.62
C SER A 463 2.44 -10.42 0.45
N GLN A 464 3.37 -11.37 0.54
CA GLN A 464 3.24 -12.58 1.36
C GLN A 464 3.10 -12.31 2.87
N THR A 465 3.66 -11.22 3.40
CA THR A 465 3.62 -10.94 4.83
C THR A 465 2.39 -10.14 5.22
N LEU A 466 2.17 -8.97 4.59
CA LEU A 466 1.08 -8.08 4.97
C LEU A 466 -0.30 -8.57 4.51
N GLU A 467 -0.42 -9.38 3.44
CA GLU A 467 -1.70 -10.01 3.10
C GLU A 467 -2.17 -11.03 4.16
N LEU A 468 -1.28 -11.55 5.02
CA LEU A 468 -1.68 -12.42 6.14
C LEU A 468 -2.50 -11.68 7.20
N MET A 469 -2.49 -10.34 7.19
CA MET A 469 -3.37 -9.50 8.00
C MET A 469 -4.82 -9.54 7.51
N MET A 470 -5.06 -9.88 6.24
CA MET A 470 -6.39 -9.79 5.64
C MET A 470 -7.30 -10.97 6.04
N THR A 471 -8.60 -10.71 6.19
CA THR A 471 -9.61 -11.75 6.48
C THR A 471 -9.79 -12.74 5.33
N THR A 472 -9.68 -12.25 4.09
CA THR A 472 -9.89 -13.03 2.87
C THR A 472 -8.67 -12.90 1.95
N PRO A 473 -7.92 -14.00 1.67
CA PRO A 473 -6.80 -13.99 0.74
C PRO A 473 -7.21 -13.48 -0.65
N PRO A 474 -6.45 -12.54 -1.28
CA PRO A 474 -6.79 -11.97 -2.58
C PRO A 474 -6.98 -13.00 -3.70
N ILE A 475 -6.32 -14.15 -3.62
CA ILE A 475 -6.48 -15.24 -4.59
C ILE A 475 -7.91 -15.78 -4.65
N LEU A 476 -8.68 -15.76 -3.54
CA LEU A 476 -10.09 -16.16 -3.54
C LEU A 476 -10.98 -15.13 -4.26
N LYS A 477 -10.74 -13.82 -4.06
CA LYS A 477 -11.40 -12.76 -4.85
C LYS A 477 -11.12 -12.95 -6.35
N LYS A 478 -9.87 -13.28 -6.71
CA LYS A 478 -9.42 -13.48 -8.11
C LYS A 478 -10.02 -14.74 -8.75
N ILE A 479 -10.04 -15.88 -8.04
CA ILE A 479 -10.67 -17.13 -8.48
C ILE A 479 -12.16 -16.92 -8.74
N ASN A 480 -12.87 -16.22 -7.84
CA ASN A 480 -14.30 -15.94 -8.00
C ASN A 480 -14.57 -15.15 -9.31
N ARG A 481 -13.73 -14.13 -9.61
CA ARG A 481 -13.82 -13.34 -10.84
C ARG A 481 -13.58 -14.17 -12.13
N TYR A 482 -12.65 -15.14 -12.11
CA TYR A 482 -12.45 -16.06 -13.22
C TYR A 482 -13.63 -17.02 -13.42
N LEU A 483 -14.20 -17.57 -12.34
CA LEU A 483 -15.37 -18.45 -12.40
C LEU A 483 -16.60 -17.72 -12.97
N ILE A 484 -16.81 -16.45 -12.59
CA ILE A 484 -17.88 -15.59 -13.15
C ILE A 484 -17.67 -15.37 -14.65
N THR A 485 -16.44 -15.07 -15.08
CA THR A 485 -16.12 -14.83 -16.50
C THR A 485 -16.32 -16.10 -17.34
N LEU A 486 -15.91 -17.26 -16.83
CA LEU A 486 -16.13 -18.55 -17.48
C LEU A 486 -17.63 -18.86 -17.62
N ALA A 487 -18.43 -18.60 -16.59
CA ALA A 487 -19.88 -18.78 -16.62
C ALA A 487 -20.55 -17.88 -17.69
N ALA A 488 -20.10 -16.63 -17.83
CA ALA A 488 -20.60 -15.71 -18.85
C ALA A 488 -20.29 -16.18 -20.29
N ILE A 489 -19.08 -16.71 -20.53
CA ILE A 489 -18.68 -17.27 -21.84
C ILE A 489 -19.52 -18.51 -22.18
N VAL A 490 -19.72 -19.42 -21.23
CA VAL A 490 -20.59 -20.60 -21.40
C VAL A 490 -22.02 -20.17 -21.74
N MET A 491 -22.53 -19.12 -21.08
CA MET A 491 -23.85 -18.55 -21.39
C MET A 491 -23.98 -18.05 -22.84
N ALA A 492 -23.00 -17.26 -23.30
CA ALA A 492 -23.00 -16.78 -24.68
C ALA A 492 -23.00 -17.94 -25.69
N ALA A 493 -22.20 -18.99 -25.43
CA ALA A 493 -22.15 -20.18 -26.27
C ALA A 493 -23.49 -20.94 -26.33
N VAL A 494 -24.18 -21.13 -25.19
CA VAL A 494 -25.50 -21.79 -25.13
C VAL A 494 -26.56 -20.97 -25.86
N VAL A 495 -26.59 -19.65 -25.69
CA VAL A 495 -27.55 -18.78 -26.39
C VAL A 495 -27.34 -18.81 -27.90
N VAL A 496 -26.08 -18.69 -28.37
CA VAL A 496 -25.74 -18.77 -29.80
C VAL A 496 -26.08 -20.14 -30.37
N GLY A 497 -25.76 -21.23 -29.67
CA GLY A 497 -26.12 -22.59 -30.08
C GLY A 497 -27.63 -22.82 -30.15
N GLY A 498 -28.39 -22.28 -29.19
CA GLY A 498 -29.86 -22.33 -29.17
C GLY A 498 -30.48 -21.58 -30.35
N VAL A 499 -30.02 -20.36 -30.63
CA VAL A 499 -30.48 -19.55 -31.78
C VAL A 499 -30.13 -20.22 -33.11
N ALA A 500 -28.91 -20.74 -33.26
CA ALA A 500 -28.49 -21.48 -34.45
C ALA A 500 -29.35 -22.73 -34.68
N THR A 501 -29.66 -23.48 -33.61
CA THR A 501 -30.54 -24.65 -33.66
C THR A 501 -31.97 -24.28 -34.04
N ALA A 502 -32.52 -23.20 -33.47
CA ALA A 502 -33.85 -22.70 -33.82
C ALA A 502 -33.93 -22.25 -35.29
N LEU A 503 -32.93 -21.54 -35.79
CA LEU A 503 -32.83 -21.12 -37.20
C LEU A 503 -32.66 -22.31 -38.16
N TYR A 504 -31.90 -23.33 -37.76
CA TYR A 504 -31.76 -24.57 -38.52
C TYR A 504 -33.10 -25.32 -38.62
N CYS A 505 -33.79 -25.51 -37.49
CA CYS A 505 -35.12 -26.12 -37.44
C CYS A 505 -36.17 -25.31 -38.22
N TRP A 506 -36.10 -23.98 -38.23
CA TRP A 506 -37.00 -23.12 -39.01
C TRP A 506 -36.74 -23.18 -40.53
N ARG A 507 -35.48 -23.44 -40.94
CA ARG A 507 -35.12 -23.62 -42.36
C ARG A 507 -35.42 -25.01 -42.93
N GLN A 508 -35.76 -25.99 -42.10
CA GLN A 508 -36.17 -27.31 -42.59
C GLN A 508 -37.53 -27.22 -43.30
N PRO A 509 -37.65 -27.60 -44.58
CA PRO A 509 -38.94 -27.59 -45.27
C PRO A 509 -39.90 -28.58 -44.59
N SER A 510 -41.11 -28.12 -44.28
CA SER A 510 -42.16 -29.02 -43.80
C SER A 510 -42.57 -29.96 -44.93
N HIS A 511 -42.04 -31.20 -44.90
CA HIS A 511 -42.43 -32.26 -45.82
C HIS A 511 -43.92 -32.58 -45.66
N ARG A 512 -44.75 -31.94 -46.51
CA ARG A 512 -46.15 -32.32 -46.73
C ARG A 512 -46.19 -33.74 -47.31
N HIS A 513 -46.29 -34.74 -46.45
CA HIS A 513 -46.64 -36.08 -46.89
C HIS A 513 -48.13 -36.16 -47.22
N SER A 514 -48.38 -36.09 -48.52
CA SER A 514 -49.13 -37.06 -49.33
C SER A 514 -50.49 -37.57 -48.82
N ARG A 515 -51.46 -37.52 -49.75
CA ARG A 515 -52.82 -38.05 -49.66
C ARG A 515 -52.92 -39.44 -49.03
N VAL A 516 -53.96 -39.64 -48.22
CA VAL A 516 -54.47 -40.95 -47.80
C VAL A 516 -54.95 -41.74 -49.04
N PRO A 517 -54.52 -42.99 -49.24
CA PRO A 517 -55.13 -43.90 -50.21
C PRO A 517 -56.46 -44.46 -49.68
N THR A 518 -57.47 -44.49 -50.53
CA THR A 518 -58.79 -45.08 -50.24
C THR A 518 -59.04 -46.26 -51.18
N ASP A 519 -58.46 -47.42 -50.88
CA ASP A 519 -58.79 -48.68 -51.59
C ASP A 519 -58.58 -49.91 -50.67
N PRO A 520 -59.61 -50.72 -50.40
CA PRO A 520 -59.50 -51.90 -49.52
C PRO A 520 -59.20 -53.19 -50.31
N GLN A 521 -57.99 -53.34 -50.87
CA GLN A 521 -57.56 -54.61 -51.50
C GLN A 521 -56.20 -55.20 -51.07
N ASP A 522 -55.34 -54.49 -50.35
CA ASP A 522 -54.04 -55.06 -49.90
C ASP A 522 -54.11 -55.95 -48.64
N LEU A 523 -55.32 -56.31 -48.21
CA LEU A 523 -55.54 -57.41 -47.27
C LEU A 523 -55.65 -58.74 -48.06
N ILE A 524 -54.53 -59.45 -48.23
CA ILE A 524 -54.36 -60.92 -48.17
C ILE A 524 -53.06 -61.34 -48.89
N SER A 525 -52.03 -61.69 -48.11
CA SER A 525 -50.97 -62.72 -48.32
C SER A 525 -49.73 -62.34 -47.49
N GLY A 526 -48.94 -63.26 -46.94
CA GLY A 526 -49.09 -64.71 -46.89
C GLY A 526 -48.26 -65.31 -45.75
N TYR A 527 -48.74 -66.46 -45.29
CA TYR A 527 -48.20 -67.30 -44.23
C TYR A 527 -46.72 -67.72 -44.35
N THR A 528 -46.03 -67.74 -43.21
CA THR A 528 -45.14 -68.82 -42.67
C THR A 528 -43.70 -69.13 -43.16
N TYR A 529 -42.88 -69.46 -42.14
CA TYR A 529 -41.89 -70.57 -42.04
C TYR A 529 -40.39 -70.42 -42.46
N ARG A 530 -39.55 -70.16 -41.43
CA ARG A 530 -38.51 -71.07 -40.83
C ARG A 530 -37.23 -71.50 -41.61
N ALA A 531 -36.10 -71.41 -40.89
CA ALA A 531 -34.79 -72.12 -41.06
C ALA A 531 -33.83 -71.57 -42.16
N HIS A 532 -32.49 -71.77 -42.12
CA HIS A 532 -31.64 -72.67 -41.33
C HIS A 532 -30.13 -72.26 -41.34
N MET A 533 -29.34 -72.69 -40.33
CA MET A 533 -27.87 -73.01 -40.38
C MET A 533 -26.88 -71.83 -40.60
N ASN A 534 -25.60 -71.79 -40.18
CA ASN A 534 -24.67 -72.50 -39.27
C ASN A 534 -23.27 -72.26 -39.88
N ASN A 535 -22.29 -71.71 -39.15
CA ASN A 535 -20.99 -72.36 -38.85
C ASN A 535 -19.84 -71.40 -38.44
N THR A 536 -19.23 -71.73 -37.31
CA THR A 536 -17.82 -71.50 -36.90
C THR A 536 -16.87 -72.40 -37.74
N PRO A 537 -15.52 -72.18 -37.82
CA PRO A 537 -14.55 -72.08 -36.70
C PRO A 537 -13.41 -71.03 -36.89
N GLY A 538 -12.46 -70.80 -35.97
CA GLY A 538 -12.30 -71.24 -34.57
C GLY A 538 -10.81 -71.35 -34.13
N LEU A 539 -10.54 -71.13 -32.82
CA LEU A 539 -9.31 -71.49 -32.05
C LEU A 539 -7.96 -70.83 -32.47
N ALA A 540 -6.88 -70.73 -31.66
CA ALA A 540 -6.58 -70.78 -30.20
C ALA A 540 -5.03 -70.54 -30.02
N SER A 541 -4.32 -70.42 -28.88
CA SER A 541 -4.64 -70.32 -27.43
C SER A 541 -3.37 -69.92 -26.61
N ALA A 542 -3.55 -69.02 -25.62
CA ALA A 542 -2.85 -68.99 -24.30
C ALA A 542 -1.31 -68.72 -24.20
N ILE A 543 -0.87 -68.53 -22.93
CA ILE A 543 0.52 -68.54 -22.40
C ILE A 543 1.29 -67.20 -22.60
N MET A 544 1.97 -66.55 -21.63
CA MET A 544 2.35 -66.85 -20.22
C MET A 544 2.17 -65.64 -19.26
N LEU A 545 2.27 -65.90 -17.95
CA LEU A 545 2.55 -64.91 -16.90
C LEU A 545 4.06 -64.61 -16.81
N SER A 546 4.43 -63.39 -16.44
CA SER A 546 5.55 -63.14 -15.52
C SER A 546 5.44 -61.75 -14.90
N ASP A 547 5.59 -61.71 -13.58
CA ASP A 547 5.79 -60.55 -12.73
C ASP A 547 6.95 -59.65 -13.22
N ASP A 548 6.86 -58.34 -12.99
CA ASP A 548 7.76 -57.68 -12.01
C ASP A 548 7.41 -56.19 -11.73
N GLU A 549 7.35 -55.91 -10.43
CA GLU A 549 7.67 -54.66 -9.69
C GLU A 549 6.98 -53.30 -10.02
N LEU A 550 5.97 -53.01 -9.20
CA LEU A 550 5.62 -51.67 -8.70
C LEU A 550 6.56 -51.25 -7.54
N SER A 551 7.22 -50.08 -7.63
CA SER A 551 7.79 -49.33 -6.49
C SER A 551 8.23 -47.93 -7.00
N GLU A 552 8.14 -46.78 -6.31
CA GLU A 552 7.54 -46.43 -5.00
C GLU A 552 6.73 -45.13 -5.12
N GLU A 553 5.51 -45.11 -4.59
CA GLU A 553 4.74 -43.87 -4.33
C GLU A 553 4.00 -44.01 -2.99
N GLU A 554 4.75 -44.11 -1.88
CA GLU A 554 4.29 -43.82 -0.50
C GLU A 554 5.44 -44.00 0.51
N LYS A 555 6.28 -42.98 0.72
CA LYS A 555 7.08 -42.82 1.94
C LYS A 555 7.24 -41.35 2.32
N LEU A 556 7.23 -41.10 3.64
CA LEU A 556 7.60 -39.85 4.33
C LEU A 556 6.58 -38.70 4.33
N LEU A 557 5.42 -38.97 4.95
CA LEU A 557 4.96 -38.08 6.02
C LEU A 557 5.80 -38.32 7.29
N THR A 558 5.75 -37.35 8.22
CA THR A 558 6.46 -37.28 9.51
C THR A 558 7.98 -37.11 9.47
N ASN A 559 8.43 -35.86 9.55
CA ASN A 559 9.26 -35.47 10.69
C ASN A 559 9.10 -33.98 11.02
N THR A 560 8.69 -33.71 12.26
CA THR A 560 8.61 -32.37 12.86
C THR A 560 9.77 -32.18 13.82
N GLU A 561 10.66 -31.23 13.51
CA GLU A 561 11.60 -30.59 14.45
C GLU A 561 11.26 -29.10 14.37
N VAL A 562 10.59 -28.48 15.35
CA VAL A 562 11.05 -28.21 16.72
C VAL A 562 12.45 -27.60 16.71
N TRP A 563 12.49 -26.29 16.52
CA TRP A 563 13.60 -25.44 16.91
C TRP A 563 13.05 -24.35 17.82
N GLU A 564 13.43 -24.42 19.10
CA GLU A 564 13.30 -23.30 20.04
C GLU A 564 14.42 -22.29 19.73
N VAL A 565 14.04 -21.02 19.57
CA VAL A 565 14.56 -19.79 20.22
C VAL A 565 13.87 -18.58 19.58
#